data_AF-A0A1A8SML5-F1
#
_entry.id   AF-A0A1A8SML5-F1
#
_cell.length_a   1.000
_cell.length_b   1.000
_cell.length_c   1.000
_cell.angle_alpha   90.00
_cell.angle_beta   90.00
_cell.angle_gamma   90.00
#
_symmetry.space_group_name_H-M   'P 1'
#
loop_
_entity.id
_entity.type
_entity.pdbx_description
1 polymer ?
#
loop_
_entity_poly.entity_id
_entity_poly.type
_entity_poly.pdbx_seq_one_letter_code
_entity_poly.pdbx_strand_id
1 'polypeptide(L)'
;NYPLQPYACSCRPGYAGALCETDIDECQPSPCHNGGTCHNLVGGFSCTCPEGFTGMACERDINECLSNPCKNGALCQNFPGGFNCLCKSGFAGKTCDSIINHCECNPCFNGGSCQNR
;
A
#
# COMPACT_ATOMS: atom_id res chain seq x y z
N ASN A 1 -42.58 -35.95 -4.64
CA ASN A 1 -42.90 -35.02 -5.74
C ASN A 1 -42.79 -33.60 -5.21
N TYR A 2 -41.63 -32.97 -5.40
CA TYR A 2 -41.47 -31.55 -5.06
C TYR A 2 -42.23 -30.72 -6.11
N PRO A 3 -43.11 -29.78 -5.69
CA PRO A 3 -43.91 -29.01 -6.63
C PRO A 3 -43.04 -28.00 -7.38
N LEU A 4 -43.18 -27.97 -8.70
CA LEU A 4 -42.62 -26.96 -9.58
C LEU A 4 -43.21 -25.59 -9.19
N GLN A 5 -42.36 -24.62 -8.84
CA GLN A 5 -42.81 -23.25 -8.58
C GLN A 5 -43.32 -22.62 -9.89
N PRO A 6 -44.54 -22.03 -9.92
CA PRO A 6 -45.16 -21.51 -11.15
C PRO A 6 -44.59 -20.15 -11.61
N TYR A 7 -43.58 -19.63 -10.92
CA TYR A 7 -42.90 -18.39 -11.24
C TYR A 7 -41.40 -18.51 -10.94
N ALA A 8 -40.59 -17.76 -11.66
CA ALA A 8 -39.16 -17.60 -11.43
C ALA A 8 -38.80 -16.12 -11.57
N CYS A 9 -37.99 -15.60 -10.66
CA CYS A 9 -37.48 -14.23 -10.72
C CYS A 9 -36.22 -14.18 -11.59
N SER A 10 -36.13 -13.20 -12.49
CA SER A 10 -34.89 -12.87 -13.18
C SER A 10 -34.20 -11.75 -12.43
N CYS A 11 -33.06 -12.06 -11.82
CA CYS A 11 -32.35 -11.11 -10.99
C CYS A 11 -31.54 -10.12 -11.83
N ARG A 12 -31.47 -8.88 -11.35
CA ARG A 12 -30.54 -7.88 -11.89
C ARG A 12 -29.11 -8.31 -11.56
N PRO A 13 -28.09 -7.85 -12.33
CA PRO A 13 -26.70 -8.06 -11.97
C PRO A 13 -26.42 -7.64 -10.52
N GLY A 14 -25.66 -8.44 -9.78
CA GLY A 14 -25.37 -8.24 -8.36
C GLY A 14 -26.34 -8.92 -7.39
N TYR A 15 -27.45 -9.51 -7.85
CA TYR A 15 -28.41 -10.19 -6.97
C TYR A 15 -28.57 -11.67 -7.30
N ALA A 16 -28.85 -12.46 -6.26
CA ALA A 16 -29.12 -13.89 -6.30
C ALA A 16 -30.26 -14.27 -5.35
N GLY A 17 -30.65 -15.54 -5.33
CA GLY A 17 -31.76 -16.06 -4.53
C GLY A 17 -33.03 -16.29 -5.35
N ALA A 18 -33.99 -17.02 -4.77
CA ALA A 18 -35.23 -17.37 -5.48
C ALA A 18 -36.11 -16.14 -5.76
N LEU A 19 -35.96 -15.10 -4.92
CA LEU A 19 -36.68 -13.83 -4.99
C LEU A 19 -35.74 -12.64 -5.24
N CYS A 20 -34.47 -12.90 -5.61
CA CYS A 20 -33.43 -11.89 -5.78
C CYS A 20 -33.14 -11.08 -4.50
N GLU A 21 -33.29 -11.71 -3.34
CA GLU A 21 -33.15 -11.13 -2.02
C GLU A 21 -31.70 -11.04 -1.52
N THR A 22 -30.79 -11.77 -2.17
CA THR A 22 -29.40 -11.89 -1.74
C THR A 22 -28.53 -10.99 -2.60
N ASP A 23 -27.80 -10.06 -1.99
CA ASP A 23 -26.69 -9.36 -2.62
C ASP A 23 -25.52 -10.33 -2.81
N ILE A 24 -24.96 -10.40 -4.02
CA ILE A 24 -23.74 -11.16 -4.27
C ILE A 24 -22.60 -10.48 -3.52
N ASP A 25 -21.68 -11.26 -2.95
CA ASP A 25 -20.46 -10.71 -2.34
C ASP A 25 -19.33 -10.76 -3.38
N GLU A 26 -19.18 -9.68 -4.14
CA GLU A 26 -18.09 -9.48 -5.10
C GLU A 26 -16.71 -9.39 -4.43
N CYS A 27 -16.63 -9.35 -3.09
CA CYS A 27 -15.36 -9.43 -2.37
C CYS A 27 -14.86 -10.86 -2.12
N GLN A 28 -15.57 -11.91 -2.55
CA GLN A 28 -15.09 -13.30 -2.39
C GLN A 28 -14.50 -13.88 -3.69
N PRO A 29 -13.28 -14.48 -3.65
CA PRO A 29 -12.43 -14.73 -2.47
C PRO A 29 -11.53 -13.55 -2.02
N SER A 30 -11.41 -12.50 -2.84
CA SER A 30 -10.83 -11.16 -2.57
C SER A 30 -10.27 -10.64 -3.88
N PRO A 31 -10.90 -9.63 -4.52
CA PRO A 31 -10.38 -9.06 -5.75
C PRO A 31 -9.24 -8.07 -5.52
N CYS A 32 -9.07 -7.54 -4.31
CA CYS A 32 -8.06 -6.53 -4.00
C CYS A 32 -6.69 -7.17 -3.74
N HIS A 33 -5.67 -6.70 -4.45
CA HIS A 33 -4.28 -7.11 -4.33
C HIS A 33 -3.51 -6.34 -3.26
N ASN A 34 -2.30 -6.80 -2.95
CA ASN A 34 -1.32 -6.12 -2.09
C ASN A 34 -1.83 -5.72 -0.70
N GLY A 35 -2.81 -6.46 -0.15
CA GLY A 35 -3.42 -6.16 1.15
C GLY A 35 -4.49 -5.07 1.11
N GLY A 36 -5.01 -4.73 -0.08
CA GLY A 36 -6.13 -3.81 -0.23
C GLY A 36 -7.40 -4.31 0.46
N THR A 37 -8.17 -3.36 0.99
CA THR A 37 -9.47 -3.65 1.62
C THR A 37 -10.56 -3.61 0.57
N CYS A 38 -11.29 -4.72 0.42
CA CYS A 38 -12.42 -4.81 -0.50
C CYS A 38 -13.71 -4.29 0.13
N HIS A 39 -14.50 -3.56 -0.65
CA HIS A 39 -15.84 -3.11 -0.30
C HIS A 39 -16.83 -3.66 -1.31
N ASN A 40 -17.81 -4.42 -0.81
CA ASN A 40 -18.89 -4.98 -1.63
C ASN A 40 -19.80 -3.87 -2.14
N LEU A 41 -20.13 -3.92 -3.43
CA LEU A 41 -21.07 -3.00 -4.07
C LEU A 41 -22.06 -3.82 -4.90
N VAL A 42 -23.29 -3.33 -5.05
CA VAL A 42 -24.27 -4.04 -5.89
C VAL A 42 -23.75 -4.18 -7.32
N GLY A 43 -23.44 -5.40 -7.74
CA GLY A 43 -22.95 -5.72 -9.07
C GLY A 43 -21.48 -5.39 -9.32
N GLY A 44 -20.68 -5.18 -8.27
CA GLY A 44 -19.25 -4.87 -8.39
C GLY A 44 -18.52 -4.73 -7.06
N PHE A 45 -17.29 -4.24 -7.09
CA PHE A 45 -16.51 -4.01 -5.89
C PHE A 45 -15.72 -2.70 -5.99
N SER A 46 -15.23 -2.22 -4.86
CA SER A 46 -14.18 -1.20 -4.84
C SER A 46 -13.08 -1.59 -3.86
N CYS A 47 -11.85 -1.17 -4.14
CA CYS A 47 -10.71 -1.42 -3.28
C CYS A 47 -10.18 -0.13 -2.67
N THR A 48 -9.90 -0.14 -1.37
CA THR A 48 -9.03 0.86 -0.73
C THR A 48 -7.61 0.32 -0.73
N CYS A 49 -6.72 1.00 -1.45
CA CYS A 49 -5.33 0.59 -1.59
C CYS A 49 -4.48 1.02 -0.41
N PRO A 50 -3.56 0.18 0.06
CA PRO A 50 -2.54 0.60 1.01
C PRO A 50 -1.63 1.67 0.40
N GLU A 51 -0.88 2.37 1.26
CA GLU A 51 0.15 3.30 0.81
C GLU A 51 1.14 2.60 -0.13
N GLY A 52 1.54 3.30 -1.19
CA GLY A 52 2.44 2.76 -2.22
C GLY A 52 1.77 1.94 -3.33
N PHE A 53 0.45 1.72 -3.29
CA PHE A 53 -0.27 0.99 -4.34
C PHE A 53 -1.41 1.79 -4.97
N THR A 54 -1.74 1.45 -6.22
CA THR A 54 -2.80 2.07 -7.01
C THR A 54 -3.42 1.07 -8.00
N GLY A 55 -4.48 1.46 -8.69
CA GLY A 55 -5.27 0.57 -9.55
C GLY A 55 -6.67 0.34 -9.01
N MET A 56 -7.53 -0.25 -9.84
CA MET A 56 -8.89 -0.60 -9.43
C MET A 56 -8.87 -1.69 -8.36
N ALA A 57 -7.91 -2.61 -8.45
CA ALA A 57 -7.72 -3.73 -7.57
C ALA A 57 -6.40 -3.61 -6.77
N CYS A 58 -5.81 -2.41 -6.69
CA CYS A 58 -4.53 -2.16 -6.00
C CYS A 58 -3.35 -2.98 -6.55
N GLU A 59 -3.42 -3.33 -7.84
CA GLU A 59 -2.48 -4.22 -8.53
C GLU A 59 -1.19 -3.53 -8.97
N ARG A 60 -1.14 -2.20 -8.96
CA ARG A 60 0.00 -1.41 -9.46
C ARG A 60 0.77 -0.80 -8.31
N ASP A 61 2.08 -1.01 -8.33
CA ASP A 61 3.01 -0.31 -7.46
C ASP A 61 3.20 1.15 -7.89
N ILE A 62 3.28 2.06 -6.93
CA ILE A 62 3.62 3.46 -7.17
C ILE A 62 5.14 3.57 -7.24
N ASN A 63 5.66 4.31 -8.22
CA ASN A 63 7.08 4.62 -8.25
C ASN A 63 7.37 5.92 -7.49
N GLU A 64 7.65 5.85 -6.19
CA GLU A 64 7.86 7.06 -5.39
C GLU A 64 9.12 7.83 -5.80
N CYS A 65 10.09 7.18 -6.45
CA CYS A 65 11.30 7.84 -6.91
C CYS A 65 11.06 8.94 -7.96
N LEU A 66 9.92 8.91 -8.67
CA LEU A 66 9.55 9.97 -9.63
C LEU A 66 9.37 11.34 -8.97
N SER A 67 9.10 11.38 -7.66
CA SER A 67 8.98 12.61 -6.88
C SER A 67 10.33 13.17 -6.42
N ASN A 68 11.45 12.49 -6.71
CA ASN A 68 12.79 12.81 -6.21
C ASN A 68 12.85 13.00 -4.68
N PRO A 69 12.44 11.99 -3.89
CA PRO A 69 12.37 12.13 -2.43
C PRO A 69 13.76 12.18 -1.78
N CYS A 70 14.76 11.49 -2.35
CA CYS A 70 16.10 11.40 -1.81
C CYS A 70 16.90 12.71 -1.97
N LYS A 71 17.49 13.17 -0.87
CA LYS A 71 18.27 14.42 -0.80
C LYS A 71 19.78 14.14 -0.87
N ASN A 72 20.56 15.22 -0.93
CA ASN A 72 22.02 15.19 -0.86
C ASN A 72 22.68 14.27 -1.92
N GLY A 73 22.03 14.15 -3.08
CA GLY A 73 22.51 13.35 -4.21
C GLY A 73 22.50 11.85 -3.95
N ALA A 74 21.67 11.37 -3.02
CA ALA A 74 21.44 9.94 -2.77
C ALA A 74 20.72 9.27 -3.95
N LEU A 75 20.97 7.97 -4.15
CA LEU A 75 20.28 7.17 -5.17
C LEU A 75 18.92 6.72 -4.63
N CYS A 76 17.86 6.92 -5.40
CA CYS A 76 16.53 6.38 -5.08
C CYS A 76 16.34 5.00 -5.70
N GLN A 77 15.82 4.06 -4.92
CA GLN A 77 15.42 2.73 -5.36
C GLN A 77 13.94 2.51 -5.04
N ASN A 78 13.16 2.15 -6.07
CA ASN A 78 11.75 1.83 -5.92
C ASN A 78 11.54 0.36 -5.56
N PHE A 79 10.57 0.09 -4.69
CA PHE A 79 10.17 -1.24 -4.26
C PHE A 79 8.64 -1.35 -4.20
N PRO A 80 8.08 -2.57 -4.23
CA PRO A 80 6.66 -2.76 -3.98
C PRO A 80 6.22 -2.13 -2.65
N GLY A 81 5.36 -1.13 -2.72
CA GLY A 81 4.79 -0.41 -1.57
C GLY A 81 5.69 0.69 -0.98
N GLY A 82 6.78 1.08 -1.65
CA GLY A 82 7.60 2.20 -1.18
C GLY A 82 8.99 2.31 -1.81
N PHE A 83 9.86 3.11 -1.20
CA PHE A 83 11.20 3.39 -1.72
C PHE A 83 12.27 3.34 -0.63
N ASN A 84 13.52 3.19 -1.05
CA ASN A 84 14.70 3.37 -0.22
C ASN A 84 15.64 4.39 -0.85
N CYS A 85 16.22 5.25 -0.02
CA CYS A 85 17.30 6.13 -0.43
C CYS A 85 18.65 5.55 0.02
N LEU A 86 19.55 5.31 -0.92
CA LEU A 86 20.93 4.94 -0.60
C LEU A 86 21.73 6.20 -0.30
N CYS A 87 21.82 6.52 0.99
CA CYS A 87 22.51 7.71 1.46
C CYS A 87 24.01 7.63 1.17
N LYS A 88 24.58 8.77 0.77
CA LYS A 88 26.03 8.95 0.73
C LYS A 88 26.60 9.02 2.14
N SER A 89 27.90 8.74 2.26
CA SER A 89 28.64 8.87 3.52
C SER A 89 28.41 10.24 4.15
N GLY A 90 28.10 10.26 5.44
CA GLY A 90 27.78 11.47 6.19
C GLY A 90 26.30 11.88 6.19
N PHE A 91 25.41 11.15 5.51
CA PHE A 91 23.97 11.41 5.51
C PHE A 91 23.15 10.21 5.99
N ALA A 92 21.99 10.48 6.60
CA ALA A 92 21.06 9.50 7.15
C ALA A 92 19.59 9.97 7.05
N GLY A 93 18.67 9.11 7.49
CA GLY A 93 17.22 9.34 7.42
C GLY A 93 16.58 8.69 6.18
N LYS A 94 15.25 8.52 6.18
CA LYS A 94 14.49 7.86 5.08
C LYS A 94 14.76 8.52 3.72
N THR A 95 14.98 9.83 3.72
CA THR A 95 15.22 10.66 2.54
C THR A 95 16.66 11.16 2.45
N CYS A 96 17.57 10.70 3.31
CA CYS A 96 18.97 11.16 3.39
C CYS A 96 19.11 12.68 3.60
N ASP A 97 18.18 13.30 4.31
CA ASP A 97 18.15 14.74 4.60
C ASP A 97 18.99 15.11 5.83
N SER A 98 19.26 14.15 6.70
CA SER A 98 19.94 14.36 7.98
C SER A 98 21.44 14.16 7.82
N ILE A 99 22.26 15.02 8.44
CA ILE A 99 23.71 14.85 8.49
C ILE A 99 24.05 13.94 9.68
N ILE A 100 24.93 12.96 9.48
CA ILE A 100 25.41 12.09 10.55
C ILE A 100 26.33 12.90 11.45
N ASN A 101 25.93 13.06 12.71
CA ASN A 101 26.75 13.64 13.76
C ASN A 101 27.38 12.52 14.60
N HIS A 102 28.65 12.19 14.33
CA HIS A 102 29.38 11.16 15.07
C HIS A 102 29.61 11.53 16.55
N CYS A 103 29.40 12.80 16.90
CA CYS A 103 29.57 13.30 18.26
C CYS A 103 28.28 13.30 19.10
N GLU A 104 27.12 12.96 18.52
CA GLU A 104 25.82 13.09 19.22
C GLU A 104 25.73 12.26 20.51
N CYS A 105 26.37 11.08 20.55
CA CYS A 105 26.36 10.20 21.71
C CYS A 105 27.51 10.48 22.71
N ASN A 106 28.25 11.59 22.57
CA ASN A 106 29.46 11.89 23.34
C ASN A 106 30.41 10.68 23.46
N PRO A 107 30.90 10.13 22.33
CA PRO A 107 31.64 8.87 22.33
C PRO A 107 33.03 8.96 23.01
N CYS A 108 33.50 10.16 23.32
CA CYS A 108 34.82 10.39 23.91
C CYS A 108 34.74 10.37 25.45
N PHE A 109 35.30 9.34 26.07
CA PHE A 109 35.39 9.22 27.53
C PHE A 109 36.50 10.12 28.14
N ASN A 110 36.46 10.29 29.47
CA ASN A 110 37.50 10.95 30.28
C ASN A 110 37.84 12.39 29.85
N GLY A 111 36.85 13.17 29.40
CA GLY A 111 37.02 14.58 29.04
C GLY A 111 37.57 14.82 27.63
N GLY A 112 37.62 13.80 26.76
CA GLY A 112 37.97 13.98 25.36
C GLY A 112 36.96 14.85 24.60
N SER A 113 37.45 15.70 23.68
CA SER A 113 36.60 16.52 22.81
C SER A 113 36.36 15.82 21.47
N CYS A 114 35.09 15.69 21.09
CA CYS A 114 34.70 15.12 19.79
C CYS A 114 34.60 16.20 18.71
N GLN A 115 35.04 15.88 17.49
CA GLN A 115 34.83 16.72 16.30
C GLN A 115 34.38 15.83 15.13
N ASN A 116 33.31 16.24 14.43
CA ASN A 116 32.93 15.61 13.17
C ASN A 116 34.06 15.84 12.15
N ARG A 117 34.51 14.77 11.48
CA ARG A 117 35.45 14.83 10.36
C ARG A 117 34.78 14.33 9.10
#